data_AF-A0A4R9PNV0-F1
#
_entry.id   AF-A0A4R9PNV0-F1
#
_cell.length_a   1.000
_cell.length_b   1.000
_cell.length_c   1.000
_cell.angle_alpha   90.00
_cell.angle_beta   90.00
_cell.angle_gamma   90.00
#
_symmetry.space_group_name_H-M   'P 1'
#
loop_
_entity.id
_entity.type
_entity.pdbx_description
1 polymer ?
#
loop_
_entity_poly.entity_id
_entity_poly.type
_entity_poly.pdbx_seq_one_letter_code
_entity_poly.pdbx_strand_id
1 'polypeptide(L)'
;LTSDIDERDQPFVDYDAGRTVEGFYQVRNGIEPCIARAIAYAPHADLIWCETSKPDLAQAKKFAEGVRRHHPGKLLAYNCSPSFNWKKNLDDPTIAKFQRELGTMGYKFQFIT
;
A
#
# COMPACT_ATOMS: atom_id res chain seq x y z
N LEU A 1 -8.65 -10.62 -9.10
CA LEU A 1 -8.24 -9.85 -10.31
C LEU A 1 -9.20 -10.18 -11.43
N THR A 2 -9.69 -9.19 -12.19
CA THR A 2 -10.68 -9.42 -13.25
C THR A 2 -10.12 -10.18 -14.44
N SER A 3 -8.90 -9.86 -14.86
CA SER A 3 -8.18 -10.51 -15.95
C SER A 3 -6.67 -10.43 -15.69
N ASP A 4 -5.93 -11.46 -16.11
CA ASP A 4 -4.46 -11.52 -16.09
C ASP A 4 -3.83 -11.08 -17.44
N ILE A 5 -4.57 -10.31 -18.24
CA ILE A 5 -4.12 -9.83 -19.56
C ILE A 5 -2.89 -8.93 -19.48
N ASP A 6 -2.71 -8.24 -18.35
CA ASP A 6 -1.55 -7.39 -18.12
C ASP A 6 -0.39 -8.22 -17.56
N GLU A 7 0.71 -8.31 -18.33
CA GLU A 7 1.92 -9.03 -17.93
C GLU A 7 2.49 -8.55 -16.59
N ARG A 8 2.23 -7.29 -16.20
CA ARG A 8 2.67 -6.73 -14.90
C ARG A 8 1.93 -7.33 -13.71
N ASP A 9 0.75 -7.89 -13.93
CA ASP A 9 -0.09 -8.48 -12.89
C ASP A 9 0.14 -9.99 -12.73
N GLN A 10 0.53 -10.67 -13.81
CA GLN A 10 0.75 -12.13 -13.86
C GLN A 10 1.68 -12.67 -12.75
N PRO A 11 2.79 -12.01 -12.36
CA PRO A 11 3.64 -12.49 -11.27
C PRO A 11 2.91 -12.65 -9.92
N PHE A 12 1.78 -11.96 -9.75
CA PHE A 12 1.00 -11.98 -8.51
C PHE A 12 -0.25 -12.86 -8.61
N VAL A 13 -0.55 -13.44 -9.77
CA VAL A 13 -1.69 -14.34 -9.95
C VAL A 13 -1.38 -15.72 -9.35
N ASP A 14 -2.33 -16.23 -8.57
CA ASP A 14 -2.32 -17.59 -8.06
C ASP A 14 -3.05 -18.50 -9.05
N TYR A 15 -2.29 -19.04 -10.00
CA TYR A 15 -2.81 -19.92 -11.05
C TYR A 15 -3.24 -21.29 -10.50
N ASP A 16 -2.63 -21.77 -9.41
CA ASP A 16 -2.95 -23.06 -8.79
C ASP A 16 -4.32 -23.02 -8.10
N ALA A 17 -4.71 -21.86 -7.57
CA ALA A 17 -6.02 -21.64 -6.96
C ALA A 17 -7.18 -21.56 -7.98
N GLY A 18 -6.87 -21.56 -9.29
CA GLY A 18 -7.86 -21.46 -10.36
C GLY A 18 -8.66 -20.15 -10.35
N ARG A 19 -9.80 -20.15 -11.05
CA ARG A 19 -10.71 -19.00 -11.10
C ARG A 19 -11.94 -19.22 -10.21
N THR A 20 -12.52 -18.13 -9.71
CA THR A 20 -13.82 -18.16 -9.03
C THR A 20 -14.94 -18.48 -10.02
N VAL A 21 -16.15 -18.77 -9.53
CA VAL A 21 -17.32 -19.11 -10.37
C VAL A 21 -17.77 -17.94 -11.25
N GLU A 22 -17.53 -16.72 -10.81
CA GLU A 22 -17.74 -15.48 -11.57
C GLU A 22 -16.63 -15.24 -12.60
N GLY A 23 -15.57 -16.04 -12.56
CA GLY A 23 -14.42 -15.95 -13.44
C GLY A 23 -13.32 -15.01 -12.95
N PHE A 24 -13.19 -14.67 -11.67
CA PHE A 24 -12.05 -13.88 -11.22
C PHE A 24 -10.80 -14.73 -11.00
N TYR A 25 -9.63 -14.18 -11.33
CA TYR A 25 -8.34 -14.76 -10.94
C TYR A 25 -8.06 -14.49 -9.47
N GLN A 26 -7.53 -15.49 -8.77
CA GLN A 26 -7.02 -15.31 -7.42
C GLN A 26 -5.61 -14.71 -7.47
N VAL A 27 -5.25 -13.91 -6.45
CA VAL A 27 -3.96 -13.21 -6.41
C VAL A 27 -3.31 -13.35 -5.04
N ARG A 28 -1.98 -13.43 -5.05
CA ARG A 28 -1.14 -13.29 -3.85
C ARG A 28 -1.10 -11.81 -3.46
N ASN A 29 -1.93 -11.43 -2.49
CA ASN A 29 -1.99 -10.06 -1.99
C ASN A 29 -0.76 -9.71 -1.13
N GLY A 30 -0.51 -8.42 -0.93
CA GLY A 30 0.54 -7.95 -0.04
C GLY A 30 1.27 -6.71 -0.55
N ILE A 31 2.40 -6.41 0.06
CA ILE A 31 3.15 -5.17 -0.21
C ILE A 31 3.80 -5.15 -1.60
N GLU A 32 4.15 -6.31 -2.14
CA GLU A 32 4.84 -6.43 -3.43
C GLU A 32 3.98 -5.98 -4.62
N PRO A 33 2.75 -6.50 -4.82
CA PRO A 33 1.87 -5.98 -5.87
C PRO A 33 1.50 -4.52 -5.65
N CYS A 34 1.41 -4.05 -4.40
CA CYS A 34 1.17 -2.64 -4.10
C CYS A 34 2.31 -1.74 -4.58
N ILE A 35 3.58 -2.12 -4.34
CA ILE A 35 4.75 -1.37 -4.81
C ILE A 35 4.82 -1.39 -6.35
N ALA A 36 4.59 -2.56 -6.98
CA ALA A 36 4.61 -2.67 -8.44
C ALA A 36 3.56 -1.75 -9.10
N ARG A 37 2.33 -1.78 -8.58
CA ARG A 37 1.25 -0.88 -9.06
C ARG A 37 1.55 0.58 -8.79
N ALA A 38 2.07 0.91 -7.61
CA ALA A 38 2.45 2.27 -7.27
C ALA A 38 3.50 2.83 -8.24
N ILE A 39 4.54 2.06 -8.57
CA ILE A 39 5.55 2.46 -9.57
C ILE A 39 4.88 2.69 -10.93
N ALA A 40 4.00 1.79 -11.36
CA ALA A 40 3.27 1.94 -12.62
C ALA A 40 2.38 3.19 -12.67
N TYR A 41 1.78 3.58 -11.52
CA TYR A 41 0.89 4.74 -11.44
C TYR A 41 1.63 6.06 -11.19
N ALA A 42 2.87 6.01 -10.72
CA ALA A 42 3.63 7.20 -10.34
C ALA A 42 3.77 8.27 -11.43
N PRO A 43 3.90 7.94 -12.73
CA PRO A 43 3.92 8.95 -13.80
C PRO A 43 2.58 9.65 -14.05
N HIS A 44 1.48 9.13 -13.47
CA HIS A 44 0.11 9.52 -13.83
C HIS A 44 -0.69 10.13 -12.67
N ALA A 45 -0.14 10.20 -11.47
CA ALA A 45 -0.80 10.75 -10.29
C ALA A 45 0.17 11.59 -9.47
N ASP A 46 -0.26 12.72 -8.90
CA ASP A 46 0.64 13.57 -8.09
C ASP A 46 1.05 12.89 -6.78
N LEU A 47 0.09 12.23 -6.12
CA LEU A 47 0.27 11.48 -4.90
C LEU A 47 -0.11 10.02 -5.11
N ILE A 48 0.56 9.12 -4.36
CA ILE A 48 0.23 7.69 -4.35
C ILE A 48 -0.17 7.27 -2.95
N TRP A 49 -1.22 6.46 -2.87
CA TRP A 49 -1.74 5.89 -1.64
C TRP A 49 -1.85 4.37 -1.78
N CYS A 50 -1.41 3.66 -0.75
CA CYS A 50 -1.65 2.24 -0.56
C CYS A 50 -2.56 2.05 0.66
N GLU A 51 -3.72 1.42 0.47
CA GLU A 51 -4.59 1.01 1.58
C GLU A 51 -3.88 -0.07 2.43
N THR A 52 -4.10 -0.05 3.75
CA THR A 52 -3.47 -1.01 4.67
C THR A 52 -4.48 -1.60 5.65
N SER A 53 -4.22 -2.82 6.12
CA SER A 53 -5.11 -3.51 7.07
C SER A 53 -4.85 -3.15 8.53
N LYS A 54 -3.70 -2.53 8.83
CA LYS A 54 -3.24 -2.15 10.16
C LYS A 54 -2.37 -0.89 10.11
N PRO A 55 -2.29 -0.12 11.21
CA PRO A 55 -1.34 0.98 11.32
C PRO A 55 0.07 0.43 11.60
N ASP A 56 0.89 0.29 10.56
CA ASP A 56 2.24 -0.29 10.64
C ASP A 56 3.29 0.61 9.96
N LEU A 57 4.16 1.21 10.76
CA LEU A 57 5.23 2.09 10.28
C LEU A 57 6.31 1.34 9.47
N ALA A 58 6.55 0.06 9.75
CA ALA A 58 7.52 -0.73 8.99
C ALA A 58 6.98 -1.05 7.59
N GLN A 59 5.70 -1.40 7.48
CA GLN A 59 5.03 -1.57 6.19
C GLN A 59 5.04 -0.25 5.40
N ALA A 60 4.69 0.86 6.05
CA ALA A 60 4.71 2.19 5.43
C ALA A 60 6.11 2.57 4.92
N LYS A 61 7.15 2.32 5.71
CA LYS A 61 8.53 2.55 5.30
C LYS A 61 8.93 1.70 4.09
N LYS A 62 8.60 0.39 4.10
CA LYS A 62 8.89 -0.52 2.98
C LYS A 62 8.20 -0.06 1.69
N PHE A 63 6.95 0.39 1.78
CA PHE A 63 6.25 0.97 0.63
C PHE A 63 6.92 2.23 0.11
N ALA A 64 7.19 3.19 1.01
CA ALA A 64 7.78 4.47 0.64
C ALA A 64 9.15 4.31 -0.01
N GLU A 65 10.02 3.48 0.55
CA GLU A 65 11.33 3.16 -0.03
C GLU A 65 11.21 2.44 -1.38
N GLY A 66 10.28 1.49 -1.49
CA GLY A 66 10.01 0.76 -2.73
C GLY A 66 9.62 1.69 -3.88
N VAL A 67 8.68 2.61 -3.64
CA VAL A 67 8.22 3.57 -4.65
C VAL A 67 9.31 4.61 -4.95
N ARG A 68 9.92 5.19 -3.92
CA ARG A 68 10.85 6.31 -4.07
C ARG A 68 12.21 5.90 -4.62
N ARG A 69 12.53 4.61 -4.61
CA ARG A 69 13.69 4.07 -5.36
C ARG A 69 13.55 4.30 -6.86
N HIS A 70 12.34 4.15 -7.41
CA HIS A 70 12.06 4.34 -8.84
C HIS A 70 11.61 5.76 -9.15
N HIS A 71 10.93 6.42 -8.21
CA HIS A 71 10.45 7.80 -8.34
C HIS A 71 10.92 8.64 -7.14
N PRO A 72 12.19 9.09 -7.14
CA PRO A 72 12.73 9.91 -6.06
C PRO A 72 11.86 11.14 -5.80
N GLY A 73 11.54 11.37 -4.53
CA GLY A 73 10.72 12.53 -4.10
C GLY A 73 9.21 12.38 -4.33
N LYS A 74 8.72 11.23 -4.83
CA LYS A 74 7.28 11.04 -5.02
C LYS A 74 6.50 11.27 -3.72
N LEU A 75 5.48 12.12 -3.80
CA LEU A 75 4.60 12.43 -2.68
C LEU A 75 3.67 11.25 -2.41
N LEU A 76 3.50 10.90 -1.15
CA LEU A 76 2.65 9.80 -0.72
C LEU A 76 1.50 10.31 0.14
N ALA A 77 0.41 9.54 0.16
CA ALA A 77 -0.73 9.75 1.03
C ALA A 77 -0.99 8.52 1.92
N TYR A 78 -1.50 8.75 3.13
CA TYR A 78 -1.76 7.70 4.11
C TYR A 78 -3.11 7.91 4.81
N ASN A 79 -3.94 6.86 4.82
CA ASN A 79 -5.18 6.83 5.60
C ASN A 79 -4.90 6.33 7.03
N CYS A 80 -5.04 7.21 8.01
CA CYS A 80 -5.08 6.89 9.43
C CYS A 80 -6.48 6.36 9.80
N SER A 81 -6.86 5.20 9.24
CA SER A 81 -8.23 4.70 9.26
C SER A 81 -8.85 4.62 10.66
N PRO A 82 -10.12 5.04 10.84
CA PRO A 82 -10.85 4.84 12.09
C PRO A 82 -11.26 3.37 12.29
N SER A 83 -11.21 2.53 11.26
CA SER A 83 -11.51 1.10 11.37
C SER A 83 -10.40 0.32 12.10
N PHE A 84 -9.22 0.92 12.28
CA PHE A 84 -8.15 0.30 13.05
C PHE A 84 -8.45 0.35 14.55
N ASN A 85 -8.27 -0.78 15.24
CA ASN A 85 -8.17 -0.75 16.69
C ASN A 85 -6.75 -0.29 17.08
N TRP A 86 -6.55 1.03 17.18
CA TRP A 86 -5.24 1.66 17.40
C TRP A 86 -4.54 1.14 18.66
N LYS A 87 -5.20 1.18 19.82
CA LYS A 87 -4.63 0.74 21.10
C LYS A 87 -4.37 -0.77 21.19
N LYS A 88 -5.05 -1.57 20.36
CA LYS A 88 -4.74 -3.01 20.25
C LYS A 88 -3.46 -3.27 19.45
N ASN A 89 -3.14 -2.41 18.48
CA ASN A 89 -2.00 -2.61 17.58
C ASN A 89 -0.74 -1.84 18.03
N LEU A 90 -0.90 -0.69 18.70
CA LEU A 90 0.17 0.24 18.99
C LEU A 90 0.07 0.75 20.44
N ASP A 91 1.22 1.06 21.03
CA ASP A 91 1.30 1.75 22.32
C ASP A 91 1.03 3.26 22.16
N ASP A 92 0.66 3.92 23.27
CA ASP A 92 0.34 5.34 23.29
C ASP A 92 1.48 6.23 22.74
N PRO A 93 2.78 5.98 23.05
CA PRO A 93 3.89 6.73 22.45
C PRO A 93 3.98 6.58 20.93
N THR A 94 3.74 5.38 20.38
CA THR A 94 3.78 5.14 18.94
C THR A 94 2.61 5.81 18.25
N ILE A 95 1.41 5.75 18.82
CA ILE A 95 0.23 6.49 18.32
C ILE A 95 0.55 8.00 18.25
N ALA A 96 1.11 8.57 19.32
CA ALA A 96 1.41 10.00 19.41
C ALA A 96 2.48 10.49 18.40
N LYS A 97 3.32 9.61 17.87
CA LYS A 97 4.32 9.96 16.84
C LYS A 97 4.01 9.43 15.44
N PHE A 98 2.97 8.61 15.28
CA PHE A 98 2.69 7.88 14.05
C PHE A 98 2.68 8.78 12.80
N GLN A 99 1.91 9.88 12.84
CA GLN A 99 1.83 10.82 11.72
C GLN A 99 3.14 11.57 11.44
N ARG A 100 3.90 11.90 12.49
CA ARG A 100 5.22 12.54 12.35
C ARG A 100 6.20 11.62 11.66
N GLU A 101 6.25 10.35 12.07
CA GLU A 101 7.08 9.31 11.44
C GLU A 101 6.69 9.10 9.97
N LEU A 102 5.41 8.98 9.65
CA LEU A 102 4.93 8.93 8.27
C LEU A 102 5.38 10.16 7.45
N GLY A 103 5.33 11.35 8.05
CA GLY A 103 5.75 12.59 7.42
C GLY A 103 7.23 12.58 6.98
N THR A 104 8.11 11.93 7.74
CA THR A 104 9.54 11.78 7.38
C THR A 104 9.73 10.81 6.20
N MET A 105 8.86 9.82 6.05
CA MET A 105 8.89 8.84 4.96
C MET A 105 8.37 9.38 3.62
N GLY A 106 7.70 10.53 3.62
CA GLY A 106 7.15 11.18 2.42
C GLY A 106 5.63 11.17 2.31
N TYR A 107 4.92 10.69 3.34
CA TYR A 107 3.47 10.79 3.42
C TYR A 107 3.07 12.22 3.79
N LYS A 108 2.88 13.07 2.76
CA LYS A 108 2.62 14.50 2.91
C LYS A 108 1.14 14.85 2.98
N PHE A 109 0.27 13.92 2.61
CA PHE A 109 -1.16 14.02 2.84
C PHE A 109 -1.60 12.87 3.75
N GLN A 110 -2.12 13.19 4.93
CA GLN A 110 -2.55 12.20 5.92
C GLN A 110 -3.96 12.57 6.38
N PHE A 111 -4.85 11.58 6.45
CA PHE A 111 -6.27 11.81 6.70
C PHE A 111 -6.89 10.68 7.51
N ILE A 112 -8.03 10.96 8.15
CA ILE A 112 -8.93 9.97 8.74
C ILE A 112 -10.22 10.06 7.90
N THR A 113 -10.61 8.97 7.25
CA THR A 113 -11.87 8.88 6.47
C THR A 113 -13.07 8.76 7.39
#